data_AF-A0A5N0TJY3-F1
#
_entry.id   AF-A0A5N0TJY3-F1
#
_cell.length_a   1.000
_cell.length_b   1.000
_cell.length_c   1.000
_cell.angle_alpha   90.00
_cell.angle_beta   90.00
_cell.angle_gamma   90.00
#
_symmetry.space_group_name_H-M   'P 1'
#
loop_
_entity.id
_entity.type
_entity.pdbx_description
1 polymer ?
#
loop_
_entity_poly.entity_id
_entity_poly.type
_entity_poly.pdbx_seq_one_letter_code
_entity_poly.pdbx_strand_id
1 'polypeptide(L)' 'MTGDAEDTRLRVEVRRGNPSPDELAAVIAVVSAGYTQESEEARAEENRRSAWELSRRGMRTPLRRDIGWGRFGG' A
#
# COMPACT_ATOMS: atom_id res chain seq x y z
N MET A 1 -5.30 19.79 21.02
CA MET A 1 -5.15 18.37 20.67
C MET A 1 -4.23 18.32 19.46
N THR A 2 -2.93 18.53 19.67
CA THR A 2 -1.95 18.76 18.56
C THR A 2 -0.60 18.12 18.91
N GLY A 3 -0.62 16.85 19.33
CA GLY A 3 0.57 16.13 19.81
C GLY A 3 1.11 15.06 18.86
N ASP A 4 0.37 14.64 17.84
CA ASP A 4 0.71 13.43 17.06
C ASP A 4 1.70 13.65 15.89
N ALA A 5 1.89 14.89 15.40
CA ALA A 5 2.63 15.12 14.16
C ALA A 5 4.17 15.15 14.31
N GLU A 6 4.71 15.19 15.54
CA GLU A 6 6.17 15.14 15.78
C GLU A 6 6.72 13.70 15.85
N ASP A 7 5.86 12.68 15.89
CA ASP A 7 6.21 11.28 16.16
C ASP A 7 6.53 10.45 14.91
N THR A 8 7.21 11.04 13.92
CA THR A 8 7.79 10.28 12.78
C THR A 8 9.33 10.36 12.76
N ARG A 9 9.95 11.01 13.76
CA ARG A 9 11.41 11.05 13.87
C ARG A 9 11.90 9.80 14.58
N LEU A 10 12.75 9.01 13.91
CA LEU A 10 13.43 7.85 14.50
C LEU A 10 14.17 8.28 15.78
N ARG A 11 13.82 7.66 16.92
CA ARG A 11 14.46 7.93 18.22
C ARG A 11 15.38 6.78 18.60
N VAL A 12 16.63 7.11 18.93
CA VAL A 12 17.64 6.16 19.43
C VAL A 12 18.11 6.64 20.81
N GLU A 13 18.03 5.77 21.82
CA GLU A 13 18.45 6.07 23.19
C GLU A 13 19.52 5.06 23.66
N VAL A 14 20.66 5.54 24.16
CA VAL A 14 21.71 4.70 24.76
C VAL A 14 21.35 4.43 26.21
N ARG A 15 21.00 3.18 26.53
CA ARG A 15 20.64 2.78 27.91
C ARG A 15 21.84 2.50 28.81
N ARG A 16 22.98 2.11 28.22
CA ARG A 16 24.21 1.73 28.93
C ARG A 16 25.43 1.90 28.02
N GLY A 17 26.59 2.18 28.62
CA GLY A 17 27.86 2.36 27.92
C GLY A 17 28.13 3.82 27.57
N ASN A 18 29.26 4.08 26.91
CA ASN A 18 29.64 5.40 26.41
C ASN A 18 30.20 5.25 24.99
N PRO A 19 29.34 5.05 23.97
CA PRO A 19 29.81 4.90 22.60
C PRO A 19 30.51 6.17 22.15
N SER A 20 31.54 6.00 21.32
CA SER A 20 32.14 7.13 20.63
C SER A 20 31.13 7.78 19.67
N PRO A 21 31.35 9.05 19.29
CA PRO A 21 30.50 9.72 18.30
C PRO A 21 30.41 8.95 16.97
N ASP A 22 31.52 8.34 16.54
CA ASP A 22 31.59 7.59 15.28
C ASP A 22 30.77 6.30 15.34
N GLU A 23 30.81 5.58 16.45
CA GLU A 23 29.99 4.38 16.65
C GLU A 23 28.49 4.72 16.70
N LEU A 24 28.12 5.82 17.37
CA LEU A 24 26.73 6.27 17.41
C LEU A 24 26.24 6.68 16.01
N ALA A 25 27.09 7.39 15.24
CA ALA A 25 26.78 7.76 13.87
C ALA A 25 26.59 6.52 12.97
N ALA A 26 27.45 5.51 13.12
CA ALA A 26 27.35 4.26 12.37
C ALA A 26 26.01 3.54 12.65
N VAL A 27 25.60 3.45 13.92
CA VAL A 27 24.32 2.84 14.30
C VAL A 27 23.15 3.60 13.71
N ILE A 28 23.14 4.94 13.83
CA ILE A 28 22.08 5.78 13.27
C ILE A 28 21.98 5.58 11.76
N ALA A 29 23.12 5.54 11.05
CA ALA A 29 23.16 5.35 9.60
C ALA A 29 22.55 4.00 9.19
N VAL A 30 22.95 2.90 9.84
CA VAL A 30 22.46 1.55 9.51
C VAL A 30 20.96 1.42 9.80
N VAL A 31 20.51 1.89 10.97
CA VAL A 31 19.09 1.80 11.36
C VAL A 31 18.22 2.67 10.45
N SER A 32 18.67 3.87 10.10
CA SER A 32 17.93 4.77 9.20
C SER A 32 17.85 4.20 7.78
N ALA A 33 18.94 3.60 7.28
CA ALA A 33 18.96 2.92 5.98
C ALA A 33 18.00 1.73 5.96
N GLY A 34 18.04 0.86 6.98
CA GLY A 34 17.12 -0.26 7.11
C GLY A 34 15.66 0.20 7.17
N TYR A 35 15.34 1.19 8.00
CA TYR A 35 13.99 1.74 8.08
C TYR A 35 13.50 2.31 6.74
N THR A 36 14.39 2.99 6.00
CA THR A 36 14.05 3.55 4.68
C THR A 36 13.71 2.44 3.70
N GLN A 37 14.57 1.42 3.60
CA GLN A 37 14.34 0.27 2.72
C GLN A 37 13.02 -0.44 3.06
N GLU A 38 12.80 -0.77 4.32
CA GLU A 38 11.56 -1.41 4.77
C GLU A 38 10.34 -0.53 4.50
N SER A 39 10.43 0.79 4.69
CA SER A 39 9.33 1.72 4.39
C SER A 39 9.04 1.81 2.88
N GLU A 40 10.04 1.58 2.04
CA GLU A 40 9.87 1.53 0.59
C GLU A 40 9.20 0.23 0.14
N GLU A 41 9.60 -0.89 0.73
CA GLU A 41 9.06 -2.22 0.45
C GLU A 41 7.68 -2.45 1.08
N ALA A 42 7.40 -1.86 2.25
CA ALA A 42 6.13 -1.97 2.97
C ALA A 42 4.99 -1.15 2.34
N ARG A 43 5.18 -0.59 1.14
CA ARG A 43 4.10 0.06 0.40
C ARG A 43 3.15 -0.99 -0.16
N ALA A 44 2.04 -1.20 0.56
CA ALA A 44 0.90 -1.90 -0.01
C ALA A 44 0.53 -1.23 -1.34
N GLU A 45 0.34 -2.03 -2.40
CA GLU A 45 -0.27 -1.53 -3.63
C GLU A 45 -1.60 -0.88 -3.24
N GLU A 46 -1.74 0.40 -3.56
CA GLU A 46 -3.02 1.08 -3.42
C GLU A 46 -4.04 0.23 -4.17
N ASN A 47 -5.05 -0.29 -3.45
CA ASN A 47 -6.09 -1.13 -4.02
C ASN A 47 -6.98 -0.27 -4.93
N ARG A 48 -6.42 0.09 -6.09
CA ARG A 48 -7.11 0.78 -7.15
C ARG A 48 -7.86 -0.28 -7.93
N ARG A 49 -9.17 -0.11 -7.97
CA ARG A 49 -10.02 -0.89 -8.88
C ARG A 49 -9.47 -0.73 -10.30
N SER A 50 -9.19 -1.86 -10.93
CA SER A 50 -8.74 -1.92 -12.30
C SER A 50 -9.79 -1.32 -13.26
N ALA A 51 -9.35 -0.85 -14.43
CA ALA A 51 -10.26 -0.38 -15.47
C ALA A 51 -11.31 -1.45 -15.86
N TRP A 52 -10.96 -2.73 -15.77
CA TRP A 52 -11.89 -3.85 -15.97
C TRP A 52 -12.92 -3.97 -14.84
N GLU A 53 -12.51 -3.87 -13.57
CA GLU A 53 -13.43 -3.86 -12.43
C GLU A 53 -14.37 -2.65 -12.43
N LEU A 54 -13.91 -1.50 -12.92
CA LEU A 54 -14.74 -0.30 -13.08
C LEU A 54 -15.70 -0.42 -14.27
N SER A 55 -15.27 -1.06 -15.36
CA SER A 55 -16.05 -1.20 -16.59
C SER A 55 -16.95 -2.44 -16.62
N ARG A 56 -16.79 -3.40 -15.70
CA ARG A 56 -17.68 -4.54 -15.57
C ARG A 56 -19.08 -4.02 -15.23
N ARG A 57 -19.93 -3.96 -16.25
CA ARG A 57 -21.37 -3.78 -16.03
C ARG A 57 -21.85 -5.05 -15.35
N GLY A 58 -22.59 -4.91 -14.25
CA GLY A 58 -23.17 -6.04 -13.51
C GLY A 58 -23.81 -7.04 -14.48
N MET A 59 -23.75 -8.33 -14.13
CA MET A 59 -24.17 -9.44 -15.01
C MET A 59 -25.43 -9.05 -15.77
N ARG A 60 -25.29 -8.84 -17.08
CA ARG A 60 -26.46 -8.56 -17.94
C ARG A 60 -27.40 -9.74 -17.75
N THR A 61 -28.70 -9.46 -17.60
CA THR A 61 -29.72 -10.50 -17.51
C THR A 61 -29.44 -11.55 -18.58
N PRO A 62 -29.33 -12.85 -18.21
CA PRO A 62 -29.06 -13.89 -19.18
C PRO A 62 -30.09 -13.82 -20.31
N LEU A 63 -29.62 -14.03 -21.54
CA LEU A 63 -30.48 -14.00 -22.71
C LEU A 63 -31.67 -14.95 -22.52
N ARG A 64 -32.89 -14.42 -22.62
CA ARG A 64 -34.16 -15.18 -22.61
C ARG A 64 -34.16 -16.21 -23.75
N ARG A 65 -33.71 -17.44 -23.48
CA ARG A 65 -33.66 -18.55 -24.47
C ARG A 65 -35.03 -19.13 -24.81
N ASP A 66 -36.02 -18.79 -24.00
CA ASP A 66 -37.43 -19.12 -24.18
C ASP A 66 -38.13 -18.20 -25.19
N ILE A 67 -37.49 -17.11 -25.62
CA ILE A 67 -37.92 -16.32 -26.77
C ILE A 67 -37.08 -16.77 -27.97
N GLY A 68 -37.70 -17.54 -28.88
CA GLY A 68 -37.03 -18.00 -30.11
C GLY A 68 -36.55 -16.83 -30.97
N TRP A 69 -35.39 -17.00 -31.62
CA TRP A 69 -34.75 -16.02 -32.52
C TRP A 69 -35.46 -15.86 -33.88
N GLY A 70 -36.80 -15.81 -33.90
CA GLY A 70 -37.59 -16.16 -35.08
C GLY A 70 -38.55 -15.11 -35.62
N ARG A 71 -38.23 -13.81 -35.61
CA ARG A 71 -39.14 -12.82 -36.24
C ARG A 71 -38.51 -11.72 -37.10
N PHE A 72 -37.29 -11.89 -37.59
CA PHE A 72 -36.70 -11.01 -38.62
C PHE A 72 -36.34 -11.78 -39.88
N GLY A 73 -37.33 -12.45 -40.47
CA GLY A 73 -37.23 -13.09 -41.78
C GLY A 73 -38.62 -13.34 -42.34
N GLY A 74 -39.07 -12.45 -43.23
CA GLY A 74 -40.40 -12.46 -43.86
C GLY A 74 -41.05 -11.10 -43.86
#